data_AF-A0A2C6KUL9-F1
#
_entry.id   AF-A0A2C6KUL9-F1
#
_cell.length_a   1.000
_cell.length_b   1.000
_cell.length_c   1.000
_cell.angle_alpha   90.00
_cell.angle_beta   90.00
_cell.angle_gamma   90.00
#
_symmetry.space_group_name_H-M   'P 1'
#
loop_
_entity.id
_entity.type
_entity.pdbx_description
1 polymer ?
#
loop_
_entity_poly.entity_id
_entity_poly.type
_entity_poly.pdbx_seq_one_letter_code
_entity_poly.pdbx_strand_id
1 'polypeptide(L)'
;MATAEKLGKIATDIVLDKVTQDKIHLASRNEEKIRRQKESEDGDQAFTTQDGEEESDLSSQTETLDDLSHWREKRMQQIKAAREKEEVYRQQGHGSYEEIIEEEFLPTVTKSENAVCHFFNSTFERCKVMDKHLHQLALLHMETKFVK
;
A
#
# COMPACT_ATOMS: atom_id res chain seq x y z
N MET A 1 6.04 -18.84 3.77
CA MET A 1 5.96 -17.39 3.46
C MET A 1 5.84 -17.08 1.96
N ALA A 2 6.45 -17.85 1.05
CA ALA A 2 6.40 -17.60 -0.41
C ALA A 2 4.99 -17.69 -1.07
N THR A 3 4.02 -18.34 -0.45
CA THR A 3 2.67 -18.56 -1.03
C THR A 3 1.78 -17.33 -0.91
N ALA A 4 1.84 -16.59 0.20
CA ALA A 4 1.04 -15.38 0.43
C ALA A 4 1.46 -14.23 -0.49
N GLU A 5 2.76 -14.06 -0.73
CA GLU A 5 3.27 -13.07 -1.67
C GLU A 5 2.91 -13.40 -3.13
N LYS A 6 2.89 -14.70 -3.47
CA LYS A 6 2.50 -15.17 -4.81
C LYS A 6 1.02 -14.93 -5.07
N LEU A 7 0.16 -15.20 -4.09
CA LEU A 7 -1.27 -14.88 -4.13
C LEU A 7 -1.53 -13.37 -4.21
N GLY A 8 -0.77 -12.57 -3.46
CA GLY A 8 -0.84 -11.11 -3.52
C GLY A 8 -0.52 -10.58 -4.91
N LYS A 9 0.58 -11.04 -5.54
CA LYS A 9 0.96 -10.67 -6.91
C LYS A 9 -0.13 -11.00 -7.92
N ILE A 10 -0.66 -12.23 -7.87
CA ILE A 10 -1.75 -12.69 -8.74
C ILE A 10 -2.99 -11.80 -8.62
N ALA A 11 -3.38 -11.40 -7.40
CA ALA A 11 -4.53 -10.53 -7.21
C ALA A 11 -4.32 -9.13 -7.81
N THR A 12 -3.12 -8.55 -7.67
CA THR A 12 -2.77 -7.28 -8.34
C THR A 12 -2.80 -7.40 -9.86
N ASP A 13 -2.24 -8.48 -10.42
CA ASP A 13 -2.17 -8.70 -11.86
C ASP A 13 -3.56 -8.85 -12.48
N ILE A 14 -4.47 -9.55 -11.80
CA ILE A 14 -5.88 -9.69 -12.23
C ILE A 14 -6.59 -8.33 -12.25
N VAL A 15 -6.38 -7.49 -11.24
CA VAL A 15 -7.00 -6.16 -11.18
C VAL A 15 -6.42 -5.27 -12.28
N LEU A 16 -5.12 -5.35 -12.54
CA LEU A 16 -4.47 -4.59 -13.62
C LEU A 16 -4.99 -5.00 -15.00
N ASP A 17 -5.11 -6.31 -15.27
CA ASP A 17 -5.61 -6.82 -16.55
C ASP A 17 -7.09 -6.44 -16.79
N LYS A 18 -7.90 -6.41 -15.73
CA LYS A 18 -9.30 -5.98 -15.84
C LYS A 18 -9.42 -4.47 -16.12
N VAL A 19 -8.58 -3.67 -15.50
CA VAL A 19 -8.55 -2.21 -15.74
C VAL A 19 -8.07 -1.89 -17.15
N THR A 20 -7.08 -2.62 -17.68
CA THR A 20 -6.63 -2.43 -19.07
C THR A 20 -7.71 -2.84 -20.06
N GLN A 21 -8.40 -3.96 -19.83
CA GLN A 21 -9.53 -4.39 -20.67
C GLN A 21 -10.68 -3.39 -20.65
N ASP A 22 -11.08 -2.87 -19.48
CA ASP A 22 -12.14 -1.87 -19.36
C ASP A 22 -11.76 -0.57 -20.09
N LYS A 23 -10.50 -0.14 -20.01
CA LYS A 23 -9.99 1.03 -20.74
C LYS A 23 -10.02 0.83 -22.26
N ILE A 24 -9.59 -0.33 -22.75
CA ILE A 24 -9.63 -0.66 -24.19
C ILE A 24 -11.09 -0.63 -24.67
N HIS A 25 -12.01 -1.21 -23.91
CA HIS A 25 -13.44 -1.23 -24.26
C HIS A 25 -14.06 0.18 -24.28
N LEU A 26 -13.67 1.05 -23.34
CA LEU A 26 -14.11 2.45 -23.32
C LEU A 26 -13.54 3.26 -24.50
N ALA A 27 -12.27 3.05 -24.85
CA ALA A 27 -11.63 3.69 -25.99
C ALA A 27 -12.31 3.30 -27.31
N SER A 28 -12.56 2.00 -27.54
CA SER A 28 -13.26 1.52 -28.73
C SER A 28 -14.69 2.06 -28.83
N ARG A 29 -15.41 2.17 -27.70
CA ARG A 29 -16.76 2.77 -27.66
C ARG A 29 -16.73 4.27 -27.96
N ASN A 30 -15.68 4.98 -27.58
CA ASN A 30 -15.54 6.41 -27.85
C ASN A 30 -15.17 6.65 -29.33
N GLU A 31 -14.25 5.85 -29.87
CA GLU A 31 -13.90 5.87 -31.30
C GLU A 31 -15.11 5.60 -32.20
N GLU A 32 -15.99 4.67 -31.82
CA GLU A 32 -17.20 4.36 -32.59
C GLU A 32 -18.24 5.50 -32.54
N LYS A 33 -18.30 6.26 -31.43
CA LYS A 33 -19.13 7.47 -31.33
C LYS A 33 -18.61 8.60 -32.21
N ILE A 34 -17.29 8.86 -32.16
CA ILE A 34 -16.63 9.88 -32.98
C ILE A 34 -16.86 9.59 -34.47
N ARG A 35 -16.72 8.32 -34.89
CA ARG A 35 -16.97 7.91 -36.27
C ARG A 35 -18.41 8.14 -36.71
N ARG A 36 -19.40 7.84 -35.86
CA ARG A 36 -20.82 8.09 -36.15
C ARG A 36 -21.18 9.58 -36.20
N GLN A 37 -20.53 10.42 -35.38
CA GLN A 37 -20.73 11.88 -35.43
C GLN A 37 -20.15 12.48 -36.73
N LYS A 38 -18.95 12.03 -37.14
CA LYS A 38 -18.33 12.43 -38.42
C LYS A 38 -19.18 12.05 -39.64
N GLU A 39 -19.79 10.87 -39.63
CA GLU A 39 -20.68 10.41 -40.70
C GLU A 39 -22.01 11.20 -40.76
N SER A 40 -22.44 11.85 -39.66
CA SER A 40 -23.61 12.73 -39.65
C SER A 40 -23.33 14.19 -40.05
N GLU A 41 -22.08 14.63 -40.03
CA GLU A 41 -21.66 16.00 -40.37
C GLU A 41 -21.36 16.20 -41.86
N ASP A 42 -21.06 15.12 -42.62
CA ASP A 42 -20.80 15.17 -44.06
C ASP A 42 -22.08 15.31 -44.95
N GLY A 43 -23.27 15.42 -44.33
CA GLY A 43 -24.58 15.45 -45.01
C GLY A 43 -25.15 16.83 -45.34
N ASP A 44 -24.66 17.93 -44.74
CA ASP A 44 -25.20 19.28 -44.95
C ASP A 44 -24.05 20.31 -44.99
N GLN A 45 -23.64 20.75 -46.18
CA GLN A 45 -22.73 21.89 -46.33
C GLN A 45 -23.50 23.18 -46.62
N ALA A 46 -23.52 24.13 -45.66
CA ALA A 46 -23.29 25.56 -45.91
C ALA A 46 -23.23 26.41 -44.61
N PHE A 47 -22.06 27.01 -44.37
CA PHE A 47 -21.86 28.32 -43.70
C PHE A 47 -22.03 28.41 -42.16
N THR A 48 -20.93 28.27 -41.41
CA THR A 48 -20.31 29.36 -40.62
C THR A 48 -19.09 28.82 -39.85
N THR A 49 -18.04 29.61 -39.86
CA THR A 49 -16.76 29.44 -39.16
C THR A 49 -16.96 29.20 -37.66
N GLN A 50 -16.41 28.12 -37.11
CA GLN A 50 -15.94 28.05 -35.72
C GLN A 50 -14.88 26.96 -35.59
N ASP A 51 -13.65 27.37 -35.83
CA ASP A 51 -12.45 26.63 -35.44
C ASP A 51 -12.38 26.58 -33.89
N GLY A 52 -12.25 25.38 -33.34
CA GLY A 52 -11.41 25.14 -32.16
C GLY A 52 -12.09 24.83 -30.82
N GLU A 53 -12.88 23.75 -30.70
CA GLU A 53 -13.30 23.26 -29.37
C GLU A 53 -13.45 21.71 -29.27
N GLU A 54 -12.51 20.90 -29.80
CA GLU A 54 -12.53 19.43 -29.58
C GLU A 54 -11.22 18.83 -29.03
N GLU A 55 -10.28 19.68 -28.57
CA GLU A 55 -9.01 19.27 -27.94
C GLU A 55 -9.05 19.40 -26.39
N SER A 56 -10.21 19.70 -25.80
CA SER A 56 -10.36 20.00 -24.36
C SER A 56 -10.81 18.80 -23.50
N ASP A 57 -11.43 17.78 -24.08
CA ASP A 57 -11.92 16.60 -23.34
C ASP A 57 -10.85 15.50 -23.20
N LEU A 58 -9.96 15.34 -24.19
CA LEU A 58 -8.86 14.37 -24.11
C LEU A 58 -7.72 14.86 -23.20
N SER A 59 -7.44 16.16 -23.20
CA SER A 59 -6.41 16.77 -22.34
C SER A 59 -6.79 16.67 -20.85
N SER A 60 -8.03 16.99 -20.50
CA SER A 60 -8.53 16.86 -19.12
C SER A 60 -8.61 15.40 -18.63
N GLN A 61 -8.94 14.44 -19.50
CA GLN A 61 -8.88 13.01 -19.15
C GLN A 61 -7.44 12.48 -19.00
N THR A 62 -6.49 13.05 -19.73
CA THR A 62 -5.07 12.67 -19.61
C THR A 62 -4.45 13.21 -18.32
N GLU A 63 -4.78 14.45 -17.93
CA GLU A 63 -4.37 15.03 -16.64
C GLU A 63 -4.93 14.25 -15.44
N THR A 64 -6.21 13.87 -15.48
CA THR A 64 -6.82 13.06 -14.40
C THR A 64 -6.25 11.63 -14.33
N LEU A 65 -5.82 11.05 -15.46
CA LEU A 65 -5.14 9.76 -15.50
C LEU A 65 -3.71 9.85 -14.95
N ASP A 66 -3.00 10.94 -15.22
CA ASP A 66 -1.64 11.16 -14.71
C ASP A 66 -1.66 11.36 -13.18
N ASP A 67 -2.63 12.13 -12.68
CA ASP A 67 -2.88 12.28 -11.24
C ASP A 67 -3.18 10.93 -10.56
N LEU A 68 -4.04 10.10 -11.15
CA LEU A 68 -4.31 8.75 -10.64
C LEU A 68 -3.05 7.87 -10.64
N SER A 69 -2.18 8.01 -11.64
CA SER A 69 -0.94 7.27 -11.75
C SER A 69 0.02 7.64 -10.61
N HIS A 70 0.17 8.94 -10.34
CA HIS A 70 0.97 9.47 -9.26
C HIS A 70 0.48 9.01 -7.86
N TRP A 71 -0.84 8.98 -7.62
CA TRP A 71 -1.38 8.46 -6.35
C TRP A 71 -1.13 6.96 -6.16
N ARG A 72 -1.17 6.17 -7.24
CA ARG A 72 -0.86 4.73 -7.20
C ARG A 72 0.61 4.49 -6.90
N GLU A 73 1.51 5.19 -7.59
CA GLU A 73 2.95 5.19 -7.35
C GLU A 73 3.25 5.50 -5.87
N LYS A 74 2.71 6.63 -5.37
CA LYS A 74 2.86 7.05 -3.98
C LYS A 74 2.35 5.99 -2.99
N ARG A 75 1.20 5.39 -3.26
CA ARG A 75 0.65 4.33 -2.40
C ARG A 75 1.52 3.08 -2.41
N MET A 76 2.02 2.68 -3.58
CA MET A 76 2.91 1.53 -3.72
C MET A 76 4.22 1.75 -2.96
N GLN A 77 4.79 2.94 -3.05
CA GLN A 77 5.98 3.33 -2.28
C GLN A 77 5.73 3.27 -0.77
N GLN A 78 4.58 3.76 -0.28
CA GLN A 78 4.21 3.65 1.14
C GLN A 78 4.10 2.20 1.61
N ILE A 79 3.46 1.34 0.83
CA ILE A 79 3.32 -0.09 1.18
C ILE A 79 4.69 -0.78 1.21
N LYS A 80 5.56 -0.46 0.24
CA LYS A 80 6.92 -1.00 0.19
C LYS A 80 7.74 -0.56 1.40
N ALA A 81 7.73 0.73 1.73
CA ALA A 81 8.42 1.28 2.88
C ALA A 81 7.93 0.66 4.20
N ALA A 82 6.62 0.46 4.36
CA ALA A 82 6.06 -0.18 5.54
C ALA A 82 6.54 -1.64 5.70
N ARG A 83 6.58 -2.40 4.60
CA ARG A 83 7.09 -3.79 4.62
C ARG A 83 8.58 -3.87 4.96
N GLU A 84 9.38 -2.98 4.39
CA GLU A 84 10.82 -2.91 4.67
C GLU A 84 11.06 -2.58 6.15
N LYS A 85 10.30 -1.63 6.72
CA LYS A 85 10.36 -1.30 8.14
C LYS A 85 10.02 -2.52 9.02
N GLU A 86 8.97 -3.25 8.66
CA GLU A 86 8.55 -4.46 9.38
C GLU A 86 9.58 -5.59 9.30
N GLU A 87 10.29 -5.70 8.17
CA GLU A 87 11.38 -6.67 8.00
C GLU A 87 12.58 -6.31 8.88
N VAL A 88 12.96 -5.02 8.93
CA VAL A 88 14.00 -4.53 9.84
C VAL A 88 13.65 -4.84 11.29
N TYR A 89 12.40 -4.60 11.70
CA TYR A 89 11.94 -4.94 13.05
C TYR A 89 12.03 -6.45 13.34
N ARG A 90 11.64 -7.29 12.38
CA ARG A 90 11.82 -8.75 12.50
C ARG A 90 13.28 -9.15 12.63
N GLN A 91 14.20 -8.53 11.88
CA GLN A 91 15.64 -8.80 11.99
C GLN A 91 16.21 -8.38 13.34
N GLN A 92 15.65 -7.33 13.96
CA GLN A 92 15.99 -6.89 15.33
C GLN A 92 15.33 -7.78 16.43
N GLY A 93 14.56 -8.80 16.04
CA GLY A 93 13.86 -9.68 16.96
C GLY A 93 12.65 -9.03 17.63
N HIS A 94 11.99 -8.06 16.99
CA HIS A 94 10.68 -7.57 17.44
C HIS A 94 9.63 -8.65 17.16
N GLY A 95 8.52 -8.64 17.89
CA GLY A 95 7.49 -9.67 17.79
C GLY A 95 7.65 -10.83 18.79
N SER A 96 8.75 -10.87 19.55
CA SER A 96 8.96 -11.82 20.64
C SER A 96 9.04 -11.11 21.98
N TYR A 97 8.76 -11.87 23.05
CA TYR A 97 8.95 -11.45 24.43
C TYR A 97 9.98 -12.39 25.05
N GLU A 98 11.20 -11.89 25.20
CA GLU A 98 12.38 -12.64 25.62
C GLU A 98 12.95 -12.09 26.93
N GLU A 99 13.52 -12.99 27.72
CA GLU A 99 14.23 -12.66 28.96
C GLU A 99 15.68 -12.34 28.63
N ILE A 100 16.15 -11.17 29.08
CA ILE A 100 17.51 -10.69 28.82
C ILE A 100 18.26 -10.47 30.14
N ILE A 101 19.58 -10.62 30.08
CA ILE A 101 20.45 -10.27 31.20
C ILE A 101 20.67 -8.75 31.25
N GLU A 102 21.04 -8.23 32.42
CA GLU A 102 21.23 -6.78 32.65
C GLU A 102 22.22 -6.13 31.66
N GLU A 103 23.30 -6.84 31.31
CA GLU A 103 24.31 -6.35 30.36
C GLU A 103 23.75 -6.14 28.94
N GLU A 104 22.71 -6.90 28.57
CA GLU A 104 22.06 -6.84 27.26
C GLU A 104 20.93 -5.81 27.22
N PHE A 105 20.55 -5.21 28.35
CA PHE A 105 19.46 -4.26 28.43
C PHE A 105 19.69 -3.01 27.56
N LEU A 106 20.78 -2.30 27.81
CA LEU A 106 21.13 -1.09 27.07
C LEU A 106 21.27 -1.31 25.56
N PRO A 107 22.04 -2.31 25.08
CA PRO A 107 22.19 -2.53 23.64
C PRO A 107 20.88 -3.00 22.98
N THR A 108 19.94 -3.60 23.72
CA THR A 108 18.64 -4.02 23.16
C THR A 108 17.65 -2.86 23.06
N VAL A 109 17.53 -2.07 24.13
CA VAL A 109 16.58 -0.94 24.20
C VAL A 109 17.00 0.22 23.28
N THR A 110 18.31 0.49 23.16
CA THR A 110 18.82 1.62 22.34
C THR A 110 18.75 1.40 20.83
N LYS A 111 18.65 0.14 20.37
CA LYS A 111 18.51 -0.20 18.94
C LYS A 111 17.09 0.04 18.41
N SER A 112 16.11 0.16 19.30
CA SER A 112 14.70 0.26 18.96
C SER A 112 14.17 1.64 19.32
N GLU A 113 13.28 2.19 18.49
CA GLU A 113 12.64 3.48 18.76
C GLU A 113 11.71 3.41 19.98
N ASN A 114 10.94 2.31 20.06
CA ASN A 114 10.05 2.01 21.19
C ASN A 114 10.47 0.69 21.82
N ALA A 115 10.61 0.67 23.14
CA ALA A 115 10.91 -0.53 23.90
C ALA A 115 10.14 -0.56 25.21
N VAL A 116 9.66 -1.75 25.59
CA VAL A 116 8.98 -2.03 26.84
C VAL A 116 9.77 -3.12 27.57
N CYS A 117 10.25 -2.80 28.76
CA CYS A 117 10.97 -3.73 29.63
C CYS A 117 10.15 -4.00 30.89
N HIS A 118 9.88 -5.28 31.18
CA HIS A 118 9.21 -5.68 32.40
C HIS A 118 10.21 -6.17 33.45
N PHE A 119 10.52 -5.32 34.42
CA PHE A 119 11.23 -5.75 35.62
C PHE A 119 10.32 -6.64 36.47
N PHE A 120 10.70 -7.91 36.64
CA PHE A 120 9.90 -8.91 37.32
C PHE A 120 10.64 -9.59 38.47
N ASN A 121 9.90 -10.30 39.30
CA ASN A 121 10.44 -11.24 40.28
C ASN A 121 9.58 -12.50 40.23
N SER A 122 10.22 -13.66 40.13
CA SER A 122 9.59 -14.98 39.94
C SER A 122 8.60 -15.36 41.06
N THR A 123 8.69 -14.70 42.22
CA THR A 123 7.85 -14.97 43.39
C THR A 123 6.47 -14.32 43.29
N PHE A 124 6.28 -13.31 42.43
CA PHE A 124 5.01 -12.56 42.35
C PHE A 124 4.09 -13.10 41.26
N GLU A 125 2.91 -13.58 41.66
CA GLU A 125 1.88 -14.09 40.73
C GLU A 125 1.40 -13.03 39.73
N ARG A 126 1.40 -11.75 40.12
CA ARG A 126 1.02 -10.63 39.24
C ARG A 126 1.97 -10.46 38.05
N CYS A 127 3.26 -10.77 38.21
CA CYS A 127 4.23 -10.73 37.11
C CYS A 127 3.90 -11.77 36.04
N LYS A 128 3.40 -12.96 36.44
CA LYS A 128 2.97 -14.00 35.48
C LYS A 128 1.78 -13.55 34.62
N VAL A 129 0.86 -12.81 35.22
CA VAL A 129 -0.28 -12.23 34.48
C VAL A 129 0.22 -11.17 33.49
N MET A 130 1.15 -10.32 33.91
CA MET A 130 1.75 -9.31 33.03
C MET A 130 2.51 -9.94 31.86
N ASP A 131 3.33 -10.96 32.13
CA ASP A 131 4.07 -11.72 31.12
C ASP A 131 3.15 -12.25 30.01
N LYS A 132 1.98 -12.80 30.39
CA LYS A 132 1.00 -13.30 29.42
C LYS A 132 0.50 -12.20 28.48
N HIS A 133 0.18 -11.03 29.03
CA HIS A 133 -0.32 -9.91 28.24
C HIS A 133 0.77 -9.28 27.38
N LEU A 134 1.98 -9.09 27.91
CA LEU A 134 3.11 -8.56 27.17
C LEU A 134 3.51 -9.48 26.02
N HIS A 135 3.44 -10.80 26.20
CA HIS A 135 3.67 -11.76 25.12
C HIS A 135 2.65 -11.62 23.98
N GLN A 136 1.37 -11.42 24.31
CA GLN A 136 0.32 -11.19 23.30
C GLN A 136 0.51 -9.85 22.57
N LEU A 137 0.89 -8.80 23.30
CA LEU A 137 1.14 -7.48 22.72
C LEU A 137 2.38 -7.46 21.83
N ALA A 138 3.42 -8.21 22.19
CA ALA A 138 4.63 -8.32 21.37
C ALA A 138 4.31 -8.81 19.95
N LEU A 139 3.45 -9.82 19.83
CA LEU A 139 3.02 -10.36 18.53
C LEU A 139 2.19 -9.38 17.70
N LEU A 140 1.48 -8.45 18.36
CA LEU A 140 0.60 -7.50 17.70
C LEU A 140 1.34 -6.22 17.29
N HIS A 141 2.32 -5.80 18.09
CA HIS A 141 3.06 -4.55 17.94
C HIS A 141 4.50 -4.81 17.51
N MET A 142 4.67 -5.10 16.22
CA MET A 142 5.99 -5.33 15.61
C MET A 142 6.89 -4.08 15.62
N GLU A 143 6.35 -2.91 15.91
CA GLU A 143 7.08 -1.64 16.00
C GLU A 143 7.76 -1.41 17.35
N THR A 144 7.47 -2.26 18.36
CA THR A 144 7.95 -2.10 19.73
C THR A 144 8.67 -3.37 20.18
N LYS A 145 9.85 -3.21 20.78
CA LYS A 145 10.60 -4.31 21.37
C LYS A 145 10.08 -4.61 22.78
N PHE A 146 9.72 -5.86 23.05
CA PHE A 146 9.30 -6.30 24.37
C PHE A 146 10.36 -7.22 24.99
N VAL A 147 10.77 -6.92 26.22
CA VAL A 147 11.78 -7.68 26.98
C VAL A 147 11.40 -7.78 28.45
N LYS A 148 11.97 -8.76 29.15
CA LYS A 148 11.89 -8.89 30.62
C LYS A 148 13.21 -9.24 31.26
#